data_AF-A0A958VGY3-F1
#
_entry.id   AF-A0A958VGY3-F1
#
_cell.length_a   1.000
_cell.length_b   1.000
_cell.length_c   1.000
_cell.angle_alpha   90.00
_cell.angle_beta   90.00
_cell.angle_gamma   90.00
#
_symmetry.space_group_name_H-M   'P 1'
#
loop_
_entity.id
_entity.type
_entity.pdbx_description
1 polymer ?
#
loop_
_entity_poly.entity_id
_entity_poly.type
_entity_poly.pdbx_seq_one_letter_code
_entity_poly.pdbx_strand_id
1 'polypeptide(L)'
;MDYEIELAWKTPLNWTDKIIADFPSFLRDHADCERKASAMAMSFVAKCPDKKEMILELIETALEELVHFKLVYEIMASRDISLDHEIKTDEYVKSLIDLCRSGRDFRLLDRLIVAAVVEARGAERFRLVAEALKDAELKQFYEMLWKSEHKHSDIFLKLAEQFWPKEIILDRLKFFIQAEGVICSKLPFRAALH
;
A
#
# COMPACT_ATOMS: atom_id res chain seq x y z
N MET A 1 -5.54 -1.83 -16.80
CA MET A 1 -4.65 -2.65 -15.96
C MET A 1 -4.55 -4.01 -16.60
N ASP A 2 -3.36 -4.58 -16.60
CA ASP A 2 -3.08 -5.89 -17.21
C ASP A 2 -3.20 -7.03 -16.18
N TYR A 3 -3.26 -6.65 -14.89
CA TYR A 3 -3.54 -7.54 -13.77
C TYR A 3 -4.79 -7.09 -13.01
N GLU A 4 -5.65 -8.05 -12.65
CA GLU A 4 -6.75 -7.85 -11.72
C GLU A 4 -6.42 -8.58 -10.41
N ILE A 5 -6.10 -7.82 -9.36
CA ILE A 5 -5.79 -8.38 -8.04
C ILE A 5 -7.10 -8.55 -7.27
N GLU A 6 -7.62 -9.78 -7.26
CA GLU A 6 -8.76 -10.13 -6.42
C GLU A 6 -8.29 -10.56 -5.03
N LEU A 7 -8.44 -9.67 -4.03
CA LEU A 7 -8.11 -9.97 -2.64
C LEU A 7 -8.99 -11.10 -2.08
N ALA A 8 -8.36 -12.10 -1.46
CA ALA A 8 -9.03 -13.30 -0.92
C ALA A 8 -9.89 -13.02 0.31
N TRP A 9 -9.64 -11.91 1.01
CA TRP A 9 -10.44 -11.45 2.14
C TRP A 9 -10.95 -10.04 1.85
N LYS A 10 -12.26 -9.82 2.03
CA LYS A 10 -12.89 -8.51 1.86
C LYS A 10 -12.94 -7.79 3.19
N THR A 11 -12.55 -6.51 3.21
CA THR A 11 -12.63 -5.70 4.44
C THR A 11 -14.09 -5.57 4.89
N PRO A 12 -14.46 -6.02 6.10
CA PRO A 12 -15.80 -5.86 6.65
C PRO A 12 -16.15 -4.38 6.84
N LEU A 13 -17.41 -4.01 6.59
CA LEU A 13 -17.84 -2.61 6.70
C LEU A 13 -17.63 -2.03 8.12
N ASN A 14 -17.73 -2.83 9.17
CA ASN A 14 -17.47 -2.36 10.54
C ASN A 14 -15.99 -2.00 10.82
N TRP A 15 -15.07 -2.25 9.88
CA TRP A 15 -13.72 -1.68 9.92
C TRP A 15 -13.77 -0.15 9.80
N THR A 16 -14.64 0.41 8.93
CA THR A 16 -14.75 1.88 8.78
C THR A 16 -15.26 2.55 10.06
N ASP A 17 -16.02 1.85 10.90
CA ASP A 17 -16.47 2.39 12.19
C ASP A 17 -15.28 2.78 13.08
N LYS A 18 -14.18 2.03 13.04
CA LYS A 18 -12.95 2.36 13.78
C LYS A 18 -12.23 3.56 13.18
N ILE A 19 -12.24 3.68 11.87
CA ILE A 19 -11.63 4.80 11.15
C ILE A 19 -12.37 6.10 11.45
N ILE A 20 -13.70 6.09 11.36
CA ILE A 20 -14.52 7.27 11.60
C ILE A 20 -14.50 7.66 13.09
N ALA A 21 -14.42 6.70 14.01
CA ALA A 21 -14.36 6.97 15.44
C ALA A 21 -13.05 7.66 15.89
N ASP A 22 -11.94 7.45 15.19
CA ASP A 22 -10.64 8.08 15.50
C ASP A 22 -9.89 8.47 14.21
N PHE A 23 -10.53 9.35 13.44
CA PHE A 23 -10.00 9.81 12.17
C PHE A 23 -8.63 10.52 12.27
N PRO A 24 -8.31 11.30 13.33
CA PRO A 24 -6.99 11.88 13.48
C PRO A 24 -5.86 10.84 13.55
N SER A 25 -6.07 9.72 14.24
CA SER A 25 -5.09 8.63 14.26
C SER A 25 -4.98 7.94 12.90
N PHE A 26 -6.09 7.78 12.18
CA PHE A 26 -6.06 7.27 10.81
C PHE A 26 -5.26 8.15 9.86
N LEU A 27 -5.42 9.48 9.92
CA LEU A 27 -4.63 10.40 9.10
C LEU A 27 -3.13 10.31 9.38
N ARG A 28 -2.73 10.14 10.65
CA ARG A 28 -1.32 9.92 11.01
C ARG A 28 -0.77 8.63 10.43
N ASP A 29 -1.51 7.53 10.59
CA ASP A 29 -1.12 6.22 10.06
C ASP A 29 -1.06 6.24 8.53
N HIS A 30 -2.04 6.86 7.87
CA HIS A 30 -2.08 7.07 6.43
C HIS A 30 -0.86 7.86 5.95
N ALA A 31 -0.57 9.03 6.54
CA ALA A 31 0.60 9.81 6.19
C ALA A 31 1.91 9.00 6.33
N ASP A 32 2.00 8.14 7.34
CA ASP A 32 3.12 7.22 7.51
C ASP A 32 3.17 6.14 6.43
N CYS A 33 2.03 5.59 6.00
CA CYS A 33 1.96 4.64 4.89
C CYS A 33 2.52 5.25 3.60
N GLU A 34 2.09 6.46 3.23
CA GLU A 34 2.56 7.15 2.01
C GLU A 34 4.08 7.38 2.04
N ARG A 35 4.57 7.88 3.18
CA ARG A 35 6.01 8.10 3.37
C ARG A 35 6.81 6.79 3.31
N LYS A 36 6.25 5.69 3.84
CA LYS A 36 6.87 4.36 3.79
C LYS A 36 6.82 3.78 2.37
N ALA A 37 5.76 4.02 1.60
CA ALA A 37 5.63 3.58 0.21
C ALA A 37 6.69 4.26 -0.67
N SER A 38 6.85 5.59 -0.55
CA SER A 38 7.95 6.32 -1.21
C SER A 38 9.33 5.76 -0.84
N ALA A 39 9.59 5.58 0.46
CA ALA A 39 10.86 5.04 0.93
C ALA A 39 11.11 3.60 0.45
N MET A 40 10.04 2.80 0.33
CA MET A 40 10.09 1.43 -0.17
C MET A 40 10.49 1.39 -1.65
N ALA A 41 9.89 2.25 -2.49
CA ALA A 41 10.25 2.38 -3.90
C ALA A 41 11.74 2.80 -4.07
N MET A 42 12.19 3.82 -3.32
CA MET A 42 13.61 4.22 -3.31
C MET A 42 14.54 3.12 -2.76
N SER A 43 14.05 2.26 -1.87
CA SER A 43 14.83 1.11 -1.38
C SER A 43 15.14 0.10 -2.47
N PHE A 44 14.26 -0.05 -3.48
CA PHE A 44 14.52 -0.91 -4.64
C PHE A 44 15.59 -0.30 -5.53
N VAL A 45 15.50 1.00 -5.82
CA VAL A 45 16.53 1.75 -6.58
C VAL A 45 17.92 1.56 -5.95
N ALA A 46 18.02 1.73 -4.63
CA ALA A 46 19.30 1.60 -3.93
C ALA A 46 19.86 0.17 -3.92
N LYS A 47 19.00 -0.86 -3.83
CA LYS A 47 19.42 -2.27 -3.68
C LYS A 47 19.61 -3.00 -5.02
N CYS A 48 19.02 -2.48 -6.08
CA CYS A 48 18.98 -3.12 -7.40
C CYS A 48 19.38 -2.14 -8.53
N PRO A 49 20.52 -1.43 -8.42
CA PRO A 49 20.93 -0.43 -9.42
C PRO A 49 21.24 -1.03 -10.79
N ASP A 50 21.46 -2.35 -10.87
CA ASP A 50 21.66 -3.14 -12.08
C ASP A 50 20.37 -3.45 -12.84
N LYS A 51 19.19 -3.34 -12.20
CA LYS A 51 17.88 -3.59 -12.80
C LYS A 51 17.34 -2.30 -13.45
N LYS A 52 18.04 -1.82 -14.48
CA LYS A 52 17.82 -0.48 -15.08
C LYS A 52 16.40 -0.25 -15.57
N GLU A 53 15.73 -1.31 -16.01
CA GLU A 53 14.39 -1.33 -16.59
C GLU A 53 13.31 -0.88 -15.59
N MET A 54 13.56 -0.96 -14.27
CA MET A 54 12.61 -0.53 -13.24
C MET A 54 12.96 0.80 -12.56
N ILE A 55 14.16 1.36 -12.81
CA ILE A 55 14.67 2.48 -12.00
C ILE A 55 13.84 3.75 -12.18
N LEU A 56 13.51 4.11 -13.43
CA LEU A 56 12.78 5.36 -13.69
C LEU A 56 11.37 5.28 -13.11
N GLU A 57 10.65 4.19 -13.38
CA GLU A 57 9.31 3.95 -12.85
C GLU A 57 9.28 4.00 -11.32
N LEU A 58 10.24 3.36 -10.64
CA LEU A 58 10.33 3.39 -9.17
C LEU A 58 10.57 4.80 -8.62
N ILE A 59 11.34 5.64 -9.32
CA ILE A 59 11.54 7.04 -8.94
C ILE A 59 10.23 7.82 -9.12
N GLU A 60 9.51 7.61 -10.22
CA GLU A 60 8.23 8.25 -10.47
C GLU A 60 7.18 7.85 -9.44
N THR A 61 7.05 6.56 -9.12
CA THR A 61 6.21 6.06 -8.02
C THR A 61 6.60 6.72 -6.70
N ALA A 62 7.90 6.76 -6.36
CA ALA A 62 8.35 7.37 -5.11
C ALA A 62 8.01 8.86 -4.99
N LEU A 63 8.02 9.60 -6.12
CA LEU A 63 7.61 11.00 -6.16
C LEU A 63 6.10 11.15 -6.00
N GLU A 64 5.31 10.28 -6.62
CA GLU A 64 3.85 10.28 -6.48
C GLU A 64 3.42 10.03 -5.03
N GLU A 65 4.02 9.06 -4.33
CA GLU A 65 3.70 8.84 -2.91
C GLU A 65 4.13 10.01 -2.01
N LEU A 66 5.19 10.74 -2.36
CA LEU A 66 5.52 11.97 -1.63
C LEU A 66 4.50 13.08 -1.88
N VAL A 67 3.88 13.12 -3.06
CA VAL A 67 2.75 14.01 -3.33
C VAL A 67 1.54 13.58 -2.51
N HIS A 68 1.21 12.29 -2.43
CA HIS A 68 0.14 11.78 -1.57
C HIS A 68 0.39 12.14 -0.10
N PHE A 69 1.59 11.88 0.41
CA PHE A 69 2.02 12.26 1.76
C PHE A 69 1.81 13.76 2.02
N LYS A 70 2.24 14.61 1.09
CA LYS A 70 2.05 16.07 1.19
C LYS A 70 0.56 16.44 1.31
N LEU A 71 -0.31 15.83 0.49
CA LEU A 71 -1.74 16.12 0.51
C LEU A 71 -2.39 15.68 1.83
N VAL A 72 -2.06 14.50 2.35
CA VAL A 72 -2.53 14.05 3.68
C VAL A 72 -2.04 15.00 4.77
N TYR A 73 -0.78 15.43 4.69
CA TYR A 73 -0.20 16.36 5.66
C TYR A 73 -0.88 17.73 5.64
N GLU A 74 -1.26 18.26 4.47
CA GLU A 74 -2.04 19.52 4.38
C GLU A 74 -3.42 19.38 5.06
N ILE A 75 -4.09 18.24 4.88
CA ILE A 75 -5.34 17.90 5.58
C ILE A 75 -5.12 17.84 7.10
N MET A 76 -4.04 17.21 7.55
CA MET A 76 -3.67 17.14 8.97
C MET A 76 -3.38 18.52 9.56
N ALA A 77 -2.55 19.32 8.89
CA ALA A 77 -2.16 20.66 9.34
C ALA A 77 -3.37 21.60 9.46
N SER A 78 -4.32 21.54 8.50
CA SER A 78 -5.56 22.32 8.57
C SER A 78 -6.47 21.94 9.76
N ARG A 79 -6.22 20.78 10.38
CA ARG A 79 -6.98 20.23 11.51
C ARG A 79 -6.18 20.22 12.82
N ASP A 80 -5.02 20.88 12.85
CA ASP A 80 -4.10 20.90 14.00
C ASP A 80 -3.64 19.49 14.44
N ILE A 81 -3.51 18.57 13.47
CA ILE A 81 -3.02 17.21 13.69
C ILE A 81 -1.53 17.16 13.35
N SER A 82 -0.71 16.83 14.34
CA SER A 82 0.73 16.62 14.15
C SER A 82 1.06 15.18 13.74
N LEU A 83 2.20 15.00 13.08
CA LEU A 83 2.80 13.68 12.88
C LEU A 83 3.19 13.06 14.23
N ASP A 84 3.22 11.72 14.28
CA ASP A 84 3.75 11.02 15.44
C ASP A 84 5.28 11.20 15.53
N HIS A 85 5.79 11.30 16.77
CA HIS A 85 7.24 11.34 17.02
C HIS A 85 7.93 10.00 16.71
N GLU A 86 7.19 8.90 16.81
CA GLU A 86 7.68 7.54 16.60
C GLU A 86 6.92 6.85 15.48
N ILE A 87 7.68 6.27 14.55
CA ILE A 87 7.12 5.47 13.47
C ILE A 87 6.87 4.07 14.01
N LYS A 88 5.60 3.71 14.17
CA LYS A 88 5.24 2.36 14.62
C LYS A 88 5.48 1.33 13.52
N THR A 89 5.88 0.13 13.96
CA THR A 89 5.93 -1.05 13.10
C THR A 89 4.52 -1.37 12.62
N ASP A 90 4.39 -1.51 11.30
CA ASP A 90 3.17 -2.00 10.68
C ASP A 90 3.22 -3.54 10.68
N GLU A 91 2.44 -4.16 11.57
CA GLU A 91 2.40 -5.63 11.71
C GLU A 91 1.83 -6.34 10.48
N TYR A 92 1.00 -5.67 9.67
CA TYR A 92 0.50 -6.20 8.40
C TYR A 92 1.65 -6.30 7.38
N VAL A 93 2.34 -5.19 7.12
CA VAL A 93 3.45 -5.15 6.16
C VAL A 93 4.59 -6.06 6.62
N LYS A 94 4.90 -6.06 7.92
CA LYS A 94 5.93 -6.94 8.50
C LYS A 94 5.59 -8.42 8.28
N SER A 95 4.35 -8.82 8.56
CA SER A 95 3.90 -10.21 8.37
C SER A 95 4.03 -10.67 6.90
N LEU A 96 3.78 -9.78 5.94
CA LEU A 96 3.99 -10.07 4.51
C LEU A 96 5.48 -10.17 4.15
N ILE A 97 6.32 -9.26 4.66
CA ILE A 97 7.76 -9.27 4.42
C ILE A 97 8.41 -10.53 4.99
N ASP A 98 7.93 -11.04 6.12
CA ASP A 98 8.44 -12.27 6.75
C ASP A 98 8.20 -13.53 5.90
N LEU A 99 7.24 -13.49 4.96
CA LEU A 99 6.99 -14.57 4.00
C LEU A 99 7.85 -14.48 2.73
N CYS A 100 8.62 -13.39 2.56
CA CYS A 100 9.50 -13.24 1.41
C CYS A 100 10.69 -14.22 1.50
N ARG A 101 10.93 -14.92 0.39
CA ARG A 101 12.06 -15.86 0.28
C ARG A 101 13.41 -15.16 0.45
N SER A 102 14.40 -15.95 0.85
CA SER A 102 15.80 -15.55 0.88
C SER A 102 16.45 -15.61 -0.50
N GLY A 103 17.57 -14.91 -0.67
CA GLY A 103 18.26 -14.77 -1.96
C GLY A 103 17.81 -13.52 -2.72
N ARG A 104 18.75 -12.85 -3.38
CA ARG A 104 18.56 -11.52 -3.96
C ARG A 104 17.37 -11.43 -4.92
N ASP A 105 17.33 -12.29 -5.94
CA ASP A 105 16.30 -12.25 -6.98
C ASP A 105 14.93 -12.75 -6.47
N PHE A 106 14.91 -13.84 -5.69
CA PHE A 106 13.65 -14.32 -5.11
C PHE A 106 13.03 -13.30 -4.16
N ARG A 107 13.85 -12.62 -3.34
CA ARG A 107 13.40 -11.57 -2.44
C ARG A 107 12.95 -10.33 -3.19
N LEU A 108 13.58 -9.98 -4.30
CA LEU A 108 13.15 -8.86 -5.14
C LEU A 108 11.76 -9.11 -5.71
N LEU A 109 11.56 -10.26 -6.37
CA LEU A 109 10.25 -10.66 -6.90
C LEU A 109 9.18 -10.65 -5.81
N ASP A 110 9.45 -11.30 -4.67
CA ASP A 110 8.48 -11.38 -3.58
C ASP A 110 8.15 -9.99 -3.02
N ARG A 111 9.12 -9.08 -2.89
CA ARG A 111 8.87 -7.71 -2.41
C ARG A 111 8.08 -6.87 -3.42
N LEU A 112 8.30 -7.03 -4.73
CA LEU A 112 7.47 -6.36 -5.74
C LEU A 112 6.02 -6.83 -5.66
N ILE A 113 5.81 -8.14 -5.48
CA ILE A 113 4.46 -8.70 -5.31
C ILE A 113 3.82 -8.24 -4.01
N VAL A 114 4.58 -8.19 -2.90
CA VAL A 114 4.07 -7.63 -1.65
C VAL A 114 3.64 -6.18 -1.84
N ALA A 115 4.45 -5.35 -2.52
CA ALA A 115 4.05 -3.97 -2.83
C ALA A 115 2.71 -3.94 -3.58
N ALA A 116 2.58 -4.70 -4.69
CA ALA A 116 1.34 -4.79 -5.45
C ALA A 116 0.11 -5.17 -4.59
N VAL A 117 0.28 -6.11 -3.66
CA VAL A 117 -0.80 -6.56 -2.76
C VAL A 117 -1.17 -5.51 -1.72
N VAL A 118 -0.17 -4.80 -1.17
CA VAL A 118 -0.40 -3.71 -0.21
C VAL A 118 -1.16 -2.56 -0.89
N GLU A 119 -0.75 -2.13 -2.08
CA GLU A 119 -1.46 -1.12 -2.89
C GLU A 119 -2.91 -1.55 -3.18
N ALA A 120 -3.13 -2.81 -3.54
CA ALA A 120 -4.48 -3.32 -3.78
C ALA A 120 -5.37 -3.28 -2.52
N ARG A 121 -4.80 -3.57 -1.34
CA ARG A 121 -5.51 -3.43 -0.06
C ARG A 121 -5.77 -1.96 0.30
N GLY A 122 -4.80 -1.08 0.07
CA GLY A 122 -4.92 0.36 0.21
C GLY A 122 -6.07 0.91 -0.64
N ALA A 123 -6.11 0.55 -1.92
CA ALA A 123 -7.21 0.89 -2.84
C ALA A 123 -8.58 0.43 -2.33
N GLU A 124 -8.71 -0.84 -1.91
CA GLU A 124 -9.98 -1.34 -1.37
C GLU A 124 -10.42 -0.53 -0.14
N ARG A 125 -9.51 -0.29 0.81
CA ARG A 125 -9.82 0.37 2.08
C ARG A 125 -10.06 1.86 1.92
N PHE A 126 -9.32 2.57 1.08
CA PHE A 126 -9.61 3.97 0.78
C PHE A 126 -10.96 4.15 0.07
N ARG A 127 -11.36 3.21 -0.82
CA ARG A 127 -12.71 3.23 -1.39
C ARG A 127 -13.78 3.12 -0.29
N LEU A 128 -13.61 2.21 0.67
CA LEU A 128 -14.53 2.08 1.81
C LEU A 128 -14.55 3.32 2.69
N VAL A 129 -13.39 3.94 2.96
CA VAL A 129 -13.31 5.22 3.68
C VAL A 129 -14.06 6.32 2.93
N ALA A 130 -13.85 6.46 1.62
CA ALA A 130 -14.54 7.44 0.80
C ALA A 130 -16.07 7.25 0.83
N GLU A 131 -16.54 6.00 0.83
CA GLU A 131 -17.97 5.67 0.91
C GLU A 131 -18.58 5.97 2.29
N ALA A 132 -17.79 5.83 3.37
CA ALA A 132 -18.23 6.08 4.74
C ALA A 132 -18.19 7.56 5.14
N LEU A 133 -17.36 8.37 4.47
CA LEU A 133 -17.21 9.80 4.77
C LEU A 133 -18.43 10.62 4.34
N LYS A 134 -18.85 11.53 5.21
CA LYS A 134 -19.92 12.51 4.94
C LYS A 134 -19.39 13.84 4.39
N ASP A 135 -18.14 14.16 4.71
CA ASP A 135 -17.45 15.35 4.24
C ASP A 135 -17.11 15.19 2.74
N ALA A 136 -17.63 16.10 1.91
CA ALA A 136 -17.50 16.00 0.46
C ALA A 136 -16.05 16.18 -0.03
N GLU A 137 -15.26 17.03 0.63
CA GLU A 137 -13.87 17.28 0.26
C GLU A 137 -13.00 16.06 0.60
N LEU A 138 -13.16 15.52 1.82
CA LEU A 138 -12.46 14.31 2.22
C LEU A 138 -12.88 13.11 1.36
N LYS A 139 -14.17 12.98 1.03
CA LYS A 139 -14.64 11.93 0.13
C LYS A 139 -13.95 12.01 -1.23
N GLN A 140 -13.92 13.19 -1.85
CA GLN A 140 -13.24 13.39 -3.14
C GLN A 140 -11.73 13.07 -3.04
N PHE A 141 -11.10 13.44 -1.94
CA PHE A 141 -9.70 13.13 -1.68
C PHE A 141 -9.44 11.61 -1.66
N TYR A 142 -10.18 10.84 -0.87
CA TYR A 142 -10.03 9.38 -0.84
C TYR A 142 -10.50 8.71 -2.13
N GLU A 143 -11.45 9.31 -2.87
CA GLU A 143 -11.83 8.85 -4.21
C GLU A 143 -10.71 8.98 -5.24
N MET A 144 -9.90 10.02 -5.13
CA MET A 144 -8.71 10.21 -5.95
C MET A 144 -7.64 9.20 -5.57
N LEU A 145 -7.35 9.05 -4.28
CA LEU A 145 -6.33 8.13 -3.78
C LEU A 145 -6.60 6.68 -4.16
N TRP A 146 -7.80 6.13 -3.91
CA TRP A 146 -8.02 4.71 -4.21
C TRP A 146 -7.86 4.38 -5.70
N LYS A 147 -8.14 5.34 -6.59
CA LYS A 147 -7.90 5.18 -8.03
C LYS A 147 -6.42 5.23 -8.38
N SER A 148 -5.61 5.95 -7.60
CA SER A 148 -4.14 5.99 -7.76
C SER A 148 -3.52 4.67 -7.31
N GLU A 149 -3.81 4.24 -6.09
CA GLU A 149 -3.35 2.96 -5.50
C GLU A 149 -3.71 1.77 -6.39
N HIS A 150 -4.92 1.80 -6.97
CA HIS A 150 -5.34 0.76 -7.89
C HIS A 150 -4.40 0.64 -9.10
N LYS A 151 -3.90 1.77 -9.63
CA LYS A 151 -2.90 1.77 -10.70
C LYS A 151 -1.54 1.29 -10.20
N HIS A 152 -1.10 1.72 -9.02
CA HIS A 152 0.18 1.31 -8.43
C HIS A 152 0.29 -0.19 -8.24
N SER A 153 -0.82 -0.83 -7.88
CA SER A 153 -0.88 -2.29 -7.78
C SER A 153 -0.49 -3.01 -9.09
N ASP A 154 -0.84 -2.43 -10.25
CA ASP A 154 -0.50 -2.95 -11.59
C ASP A 154 0.97 -2.64 -11.95
N ILE A 155 1.50 -1.48 -11.53
CA ILE A 155 2.89 -1.07 -11.80
C ILE A 155 3.89 -2.07 -11.25
N PHE A 156 3.77 -2.46 -9.97
CA PHE A 156 4.74 -3.38 -9.36
C PHE A 156 4.77 -4.77 -10.02
N LEU A 157 3.63 -5.25 -10.54
CA LEU A 157 3.58 -6.51 -11.29
C LEU A 157 4.21 -6.37 -12.68
N LYS A 158 4.00 -5.24 -13.36
CA LYS A 158 4.67 -4.93 -14.63
C LYS A 158 6.18 -4.81 -14.49
N LEU A 159 6.65 -4.27 -13.38
CA LEU A 159 8.08 -4.25 -13.06
C LEU A 159 8.64 -5.66 -12.88
N ALA A 160 7.88 -6.58 -12.27
CA ALA A 160 8.28 -7.98 -12.17
C ALA A 160 8.31 -8.67 -13.56
N GLU A 161 7.38 -8.37 -14.46
CA GLU A 161 7.36 -8.95 -15.83
C GLU A 161 8.62 -8.64 -16.64
N GLN A 162 9.37 -7.58 -16.30
CA GLN A 162 10.65 -7.28 -16.95
C GLN A 162 11.73 -8.35 -16.71
N PHE A 163 11.61 -9.13 -15.64
CA PHE A 163 12.67 -10.02 -15.17
C PHE A 163 12.22 -11.47 -14.94
N TRP A 164 10.91 -11.73 -14.83
CA TRP A 164 10.39 -13.07 -14.58
C TRP A 164 9.23 -13.42 -15.53
N PRO A 165 9.09 -14.70 -15.93
CA PRO A 165 7.92 -15.19 -16.64
C PRO A 165 6.63 -14.94 -15.85
N LYS A 166 5.55 -14.65 -16.58
CA LYS A 166 4.24 -14.32 -16.02
C LYS A 166 3.69 -15.42 -15.11
N GLU A 167 3.95 -16.68 -15.43
CA GLU A 167 3.50 -17.84 -14.65
C GLU A 167 4.07 -17.81 -13.23
N ILE A 168 5.37 -17.48 -13.09
CA ILE A 168 6.04 -17.39 -11.79
C ILE A 168 5.46 -16.22 -10.97
N ILE A 169 5.19 -15.09 -11.62
CA ILE A 169 4.60 -13.90 -10.98
C ILE A 169 3.20 -14.24 -10.47
N LEU A 170 2.36 -14.85 -11.30
CA LEU A 170 0.98 -15.22 -10.93
C LEU A 170 0.93 -16.24 -9.80
N ASP A 171 1.81 -17.25 -9.81
CA ASP A 171 1.90 -18.23 -8.72
C ASP A 171 2.27 -17.58 -7.38
N ARG A 172 3.24 -16.66 -7.39
CA ARG A 172 3.63 -15.92 -6.19
C ARG A 172 2.58 -14.92 -5.75
N LEU A 173 1.92 -14.23 -6.69
CA LEU A 173 0.81 -13.33 -6.41
C LEU A 173 -0.34 -14.08 -5.72
N LYS A 174 -0.73 -15.24 -6.26
CA LYS A 174 -1.76 -16.10 -5.65
C LYS A 174 -1.38 -16.51 -4.23
N PHE A 175 -0.12 -16.88 -4.00
CA PHE A 175 0.37 -17.20 -2.66
C PHE A 175 0.20 -16.01 -1.70
N PHE A 176 0.66 -14.82 -2.08
CA PHE A 176 0.60 -13.65 -1.22
C PHE A 176 -0.83 -13.17 -0.97
N ILE A 177 -1.72 -13.20 -1.96
CA ILE A 177 -3.14 -12.87 -1.79
C ILE A 177 -3.79 -13.78 -0.72
N GLN A 178 -3.50 -15.07 -0.75
CA GLN A 178 -4.06 -16.01 0.24
C GLN A 178 -3.48 -15.77 1.64
N ALA A 179 -2.17 -15.57 1.74
CA ALA A 179 -1.51 -15.29 3.01
C ALA A 179 -1.99 -13.95 3.61
N GLU A 180 -2.12 -12.93 2.77
CA GLU A 180 -2.62 -11.61 3.14
C GLU A 180 -4.04 -11.68 3.70
N GLY A 181 -4.93 -12.45 3.08
CA GLY A 181 -6.29 -12.61 3.58
C GLY A 181 -6.33 -13.25 4.97
N VAL A 182 -5.43 -14.21 5.24
CA VAL A 182 -5.27 -14.81 6.58
C VAL A 182 -4.74 -13.77 7.57
N ILE A 183 -3.75 -12.95 7.18
CA ILE A 183 -3.19 -11.89 8.02
C ILE A 183 -4.28 -10.87 8.39
N CYS A 184 -5.00 -10.33 7.41
CA CYS A 184 -6.09 -9.37 7.63
C CYS A 184 -7.18 -9.93 8.56
N SER A 185 -7.55 -11.21 8.39
CA SER A 185 -8.59 -11.81 9.23
C SER A 185 -8.22 -11.93 10.71
N LYS A 186 -6.93 -11.85 11.04
CA LYS A 186 -6.38 -11.99 12.40
C LYS A 186 -6.01 -10.66 13.06
N LEU A 187 -5.77 -9.62 12.26
CA LEU A 187 -5.39 -8.31 12.79
C LEU A 187 -6.61 -7.58 13.39
N PRO A 188 -6.46 -6.94 14.56
CA PRO A 188 -7.54 -6.18 15.15
C PRO A 188 -7.80 -4.91 14.35
N PHE A 189 -9.08 -4.51 14.23
CA PHE A 189 -9.42 -3.23 13.62
C PHE A 189 -9.01 -2.08 14.54
N ARG A 190 -8.23 -1.16 13.97
CA ARG A 190 -7.75 0.08 14.59
C ARG A 190 -7.91 1.22 13.58
N ALA A 191 -7.74 2.46 14.02
CA ALA A 191 -7.73 3.63 13.15
C ALA A 191 -6.42 3.69 12.33
N ALA A 192 -6.31 2.80 11.36
CA ALA A 192 -5.12 2.60 10.52
C ALA A 192 -5.52 2.00 9.18
N LEU A 193 -4.71 2.23 8.15
CA LEU A 193 -4.94 1.68 6.82
C LEU A 193 -4.81 0.17 6.78
N HIS A 194 -3.90 -0.43 7.57
CA HIS A 194 -3.60 -1.87 7.59
C HIS A 194 -3.89 -2.55 8.94
#